data_AF-A0A0M6YBN7-F1
#
_entry.id   AF-A0A0M6YBN7-F1
#
_cell.length_a   1.000
_cell.length_b   1.000
_cell.length_c   1.000
_cell.angle_alpha   90.00
_cell.angle_beta   90.00
_cell.angle_gamma   90.00
#
_symmetry.space_group_name_H-M   'P 1'
#
loop_
_entity.id
_entity.type
_entity.pdbx_description
1 polymer ?
#
loop_
_entity_poly.entity_id
_entity_poly.type
_entity_poly.pdbx_seq_one_letter_code
_entity_poly.pdbx_strand_id
1 'polypeptide(L)'
;MRNRVELLLKTFKINGLAVWSVVMFLVLTGLSAHAATDPFAERRMALVVGIAGYENAPDLSNTTNDGKLISDTLNELNFEVSEHFNIGLAEFRELLDRFAFEAETADVALVYFAGHGIEVGGRNFLVPSDAKAGSRQQVADTSISLDDILEAVDKARQLRIVILDSCRNDPFADVGGQETLTVNQGAYGRGLAAPSPERGTLVAYAAEAGAVALDGAGENSPFASALAQTLKIRDLEIGLAFRQVRDSVLKATANAQEPHTYGSLSGKPYFLAGGSQEVNVLAAADRLNAWGRLEVSQEEQLQVAAREGDSRALKGLAYMRLNPSEDRYDPSRAAAFLETASEAGDPEAMFELARMYERGIGVEQDVEKALELFRKSADEGFADAINDLGFLYYQGGLGIARDPKKAIELFGKAADQRHPEAMFNYAALIDDGVVDGKEPDDAAEYLYRALRSGNEEVLSQLSENPKMFKATTRRSLQRKLSERSFYTGTIDGQFGPQTQRGLRKAYGLSE
;
A
#
# COMPACT_ATOMS: atom_id res chain seq x y z
N MET A 1 35.44 8.86 1.55
CA MET A 1 34.20 9.65 1.40
C MET A 1 33.63 9.50 -0.01
N ARG A 2 34.27 10.03 -1.07
CA ARG A 2 33.76 9.93 -2.47
C ARG A 2 33.46 8.49 -2.95
N ASN A 3 34.33 7.52 -2.66
CA ASN A 3 34.21 6.17 -3.20
C ASN A 3 33.13 5.28 -2.57
N ARG A 4 32.64 5.55 -1.34
CA ARG A 4 31.63 4.67 -0.70
C ARG A 4 30.22 5.04 -1.12
N VAL A 5 29.88 6.33 -1.07
CA VAL A 5 28.60 6.81 -1.58
C VAL A 5 28.52 6.57 -3.10
N GLU A 6 29.59 6.80 -3.89
CA GLU A 6 29.56 6.43 -5.31
C GLU A 6 29.41 4.92 -5.57
N LEU A 7 29.92 4.05 -4.69
CA LEU A 7 29.75 2.60 -4.82
C LEU A 7 28.31 2.18 -4.55
N LEU A 8 27.69 2.74 -3.50
CA LEU A 8 26.28 2.54 -3.15
C LEU A 8 25.35 3.06 -4.25
N LEU A 9 25.61 4.27 -4.72
CA LEU A 9 24.85 4.86 -5.81
C LEU A 9 25.10 4.15 -7.14
N LYS A 10 26.20 3.40 -7.32
CA LYS A 10 26.40 2.53 -8.49
C LYS A 10 25.66 1.20 -8.33
N THR A 11 25.73 0.53 -7.18
CA THR A 11 25.02 -0.73 -6.95
C THR A 11 23.51 -0.58 -7.12
N PHE A 12 22.91 0.53 -6.65
CA PHE A 12 21.48 0.78 -6.81
C PHE A 12 21.06 1.33 -8.19
N LYS A 13 21.99 1.82 -9.03
CA LYS A 13 21.70 2.30 -10.41
C LYS A 13 21.95 1.24 -11.49
N ILE A 14 22.57 0.10 -11.16
CA ILE A 14 23.00 -0.93 -12.14
C ILE A 14 21.90 -1.93 -12.54
N ASN A 15 20.66 -1.81 -12.03
CA ASN A 15 19.54 -2.63 -12.52
C ASN A 15 18.96 -2.14 -13.86
N GLY A 16 19.85 -1.91 -14.82
CA GLY A 16 19.59 -1.85 -16.25
C GLY A 16 20.69 -2.64 -16.96
N LEU A 17 20.38 -3.90 -17.28
CA LEU A 17 21.17 -4.92 -17.99
C LEU A 17 22.28 -5.65 -17.21
N ALA A 18 22.02 -6.92 -16.88
CA ALA A 18 23.03 -7.98 -16.93
C ALA A 18 22.38 -9.30 -17.36
N VAL A 19 22.56 -9.67 -18.64
CA VAL A 19 22.30 -11.02 -19.16
C VAL A 19 23.33 -11.98 -18.56
N TRP A 20 22.89 -12.99 -17.82
CA TRP A 20 23.74 -14.12 -17.41
C TRP A 20 23.19 -15.43 -17.95
N SER A 21 23.97 -16.06 -18.83
CA SER A 21 23.74 -17.40 -19.36
C SER A 21 23.88 -18.44 -18.25
N VAL A 22 22.82 -19.21 -18.00
CA VAL A 22 22.86 -20.37 -17.08
C VAL A 22 23.16 -21.64 -17.88
N VAL A 23 24.29 -22.29 -17.57
CA VAL A 23 24.58 -23.66 -18.01
C VAL A 23 23.94 -24.62 -17.01
N MET A 24 23.02 -25.44 -17.51
CA MET A 24 22.26 -26.45 -16.79
C MET A 24 23.13 -27.70 -16.53
N PHE A 25 23.19 -28.17 -15.27
CA PHE A 25 23.65 -29.52 -14.95
C PHE A 25 22.61 -30.22 -14.06
N LEU A 26 21.98 -31.24 -14.63
CA LEU A 26 20.99 -32.10 -13.98
C LEU A 26 21.72 -33.22 -13.22
N VAL A 27 21.49 -33.33 -11.91
CA VAL A 27 21.67 -34.59 -11.18
C VAL A 27 20.42 -34.83 -10.35
N LEU A 28 19.65 -35.85 -10.75
CA LEU A 28 18.52 -36.39 -10.02
C LEU A 28 19.01 -37.24 -8.84
N THR A 29 18.56 -36.92 -7.63
CA THR A 29 18.28 -37.92 -6.60
C THR A 29 17.05 -37.50 -5.80
N GLY A 30 16.02 -38.35 -5.80
CA GLY A 30 14.77 -38.13 -5.11
C GLY A 30 14.91 -38.19 -3.59
N LEU A 31 14.31 -37.20 -2.92
CA LEU A 31 14.02 -37.18 -1.50
C LEU A 31 12.63 -36.55 -1.33
N SER A 32 11.82 -37.22 -0.53
CA SER A 32 10.40 -36.96 -0.30
C SER A 32 10.12 -35.49 0.05
N ALA A 33 9.28 -34.84 -0.75
CA ALA A 33 8.81 -33.49 -0.51
C ALA A 33 7.87 -33.45 0.71
N HIS A 34 8.39 -33.00 1.85
CA HIS A 34 7.59 -32.07 2.65
C HIS A 34 7.58 -30.79 1.81
N ALA A 35 6.40 -30.30 1.42
CA ALA A 35 6.31 -29.03 0.71
C ALA A 35 7.00 -27.98 1.58
N ALA A 36 8.21 -27.58 1.19
CA ALA A 36 8.87 -26.44 1.81
C ALA A 36 7.96 -25.25 1.50
N THR A 37 7.45 -24.60 2.56
CA THR A 37 6.82 -23.29 2.43
C THR A 37 7.84 -22.40 1.74
N ASP A 38 7.50 -21.89 0.55
CA ASP A 38 8.37 -20.94 -0.15
C ASP A 38 8.59 -19.73 0.78
N PRO A 39 9.82 -19.51 1.27
CA PRO A 39 10.09 -18.44 2.23
C PRO A 39 9.88 -17.05 1.61
N PHE A 40 9.69 -16.96 0.29
CA PHE A 40 9.38 -15.74 -0.45
C PHE A 40 7.93 -15.71 -0.98
N ALA A 41 7.07 -16.64 -0.54
CA ALA A 41 5.65 -16.59 -0.87
C ALA A 41 5.03 -15.27 -0.41
N GLU A 42 4.13 -14.72 -1.24
CA GLU A 42 3.37 -13.51 -0.92
C GLU A 42 2.66 -13.66 0.44
N ARG A 43 2.95 -12.76 1.38
CA ARG A 43 2.28 -12.77 2.68
C ARG A 43 1.08 -11.83 2.67
N ARG A 44 -0.11 -12.40 2.86
CA ARG A 44 -1.39 -11.67 2.83
C ARG A 44 -2.03 -11.68 4.20
N MET A 45 -2.43 -10.53 4.70
CA MET A 45 -3.00 -10.38 6.05
C MET A 45 -4.33 -9.65 5.99
N ALA A 46 -5.29 -10.10 6.81
CA ALA A 46 -6.57 -9.43 6.95
C ALA A 46 -7.01 -9.31 8.41
N LEU A 47 -7.52 -8.14 8.79
CA LEU A 47 -8.28 -7.93 10.01
C LEU A 47 -9.75 -7.72 9.63
N VAL A 48 -10.62 -8.61 10.11
CA VAL A 48 -12.05 -8.59 9.83
C VAL A 48 -12.80 -8.34 11.14
N VAL A 49 -13.51 -7.23 11.23
CA VAL A 49 -14.25 -6.81 12.42
C VAL A 49 -15.72 -6.62 12.07
N GLY A 50 -16.60 -7.38 12.73
CA GLY A 50 -18.05 -7.23 12.61
C GLY A 50 -18.70 -6.89 13.94
N ILE A 51 -19.37 -5.73 14.03
CA ILE A 51 -20.04 -5.29 15.26
C ILE A 51 -21.55 -5.22 15.01
N ALA A 52 -22.28 -6.15 15.63
CA ALA A 52 -23.74 -6.29 15.56
C ALA A 52 -24.42 -5.87 16.86
N GLY A 53 -23.88 -6.30 18.01
CA GLY A 53 -24.42 -5.98 19.34
C GLY A 53 -23.75 -4.77 19.95
N TYR A 54 -24.54 -3.78 20.38
CA TYR A 54 -24.05 -2.56 21.02
C TYR A 54 -24.67 -2.37 22.41
N GLU A 55 -23.87 -1.96 23.38
CA GLU A 55 -24.37 -1.69 24.73
C GLU A 55 -25.26 -0.44 24.76
N ASN A 56 -24.94 0.57 23.95
CA ASN A 56 -25.56 1.89 24.02
C ASN A 56 -25.99 2.46 22.66
N ALA A 57 -26.06 1.63 21.61
CA ALA A 57 -26.52 1.99 20.27
C ALA A 57 -27.50 0.92 19.76
N PRO A 58 -28.28 1.17 18.68
CA PRO A 58 -29.11 0.15 18.06
C PRO A 58 -28.26 -1.00 17.51
N ASP A 59 -28.69 -2.23 17.75
CA ASP A 59 -28.07 -3.42 17.17
C ASP A 59 -28.24 -3.46 15.64
N LEU A 60 -27.30 -4.14 14.97
CA LEU A 60 -27.34 -4.43 13.55
C LEU A 60 -27.49 -5.94 13.34
N SER A 61 -28.25 -6.37 12.33
CA SER A 61 -28.62 -7.78 12.17
C SER A 61 -27.69 -8.62 11.29
N ASN A 62 -26.87 -8.01 10.43
CA ASN A 62 -26.10 -8.71 9.40
C ASN A 62 -24.58 -8.54 9.47
N THR A 63 -24.05 -7.57 10.23
CA THR A 63 -22.62 -7.20 10.19
C THR A 63 -21.67 -8.33 10.60
N THR A 64 -22.07 -9.18 11.55
CA THR A 64 -21.29 -10.38 11.90
C THR A 64 -21.34 -11.46 10.82
N ASN A 65 -22.46 -11.58 10.09
CA ASN A 65 -22.59 -12.51 8.97
C ASN A 65 -21.76 -12.03 7.77
N ASP A 66 -21.77 -10.73 7.50
CA ASP A 66 -20.95 -10.09 6.48
C ASP A 66 -19.46 -10.28 6.79
N GLY A 67 -19.05 -9.99 8.02
CA GLY A 67 -17.69 -10.25 8.46
C GLY A 67 -17.30 -11.72 8.27
N LYS A 68 -18.16 -12.68 8.65
CA LYS A 68 -17.90 -14.11 8.44
C LYS A 68 -17.75 -14.46 6.95
N LEU A 69 -18.64 -13.98 6.09
CA LEU A 69 -18.58 -14.20 4.64
C LEU A 69 -17.24 -13.68 4.06
N ILE A 70 -16.81 -12.51 4.48
CA ILE A 70 -15.56 -11.91 4.02
C ILE A 70 -14.35 -12.66 4.59
N SER A 71 -14.36 -13.05 5.86
CA SER A 71 -13.34 -13.93 6.45
C SER A 71 -13.16 -15.22 5.65
N ASP A 72 -14.26 -15.93 5.39
CA ASP A 72 -14.25 -17.20 4.65
C ASP A 72 -13.71 -16.98 3.23
N THR A 73 -14.12 -15.91 2.57
CA THR A 73 -13.63 -15.54 1.23
C THR A 73 -12.13 -15.23 1.24
N LEU A 74 -11.64 -14.47 2.21
CA LEU A 74 -10.22 -14.11 2.29
C LEU A 74 -9.35 -15.32 2.64
N ASN A 75 -9.83 -16.23 3.48
CA ASN A 75 -9.19 -17.52 3.73
C ASN A 75 -9.07 -18.36 2.45
N GLU A 76 -10.10 -18.41 1.60
CA GLU A 76 -10.04 -19.05 0.27
C GLU A 76 -8.98 -18.41 -0.65
N LEU A 77 -8.66 -17.13 -0.44
CA LEU A 77 -7.67 -16.36 -1.19
C LEU A 77 -6.29 -16.32 -0.53
N ASN A 78 -6.04 -17.23 0.42
CA ASN A 78 -4.78 -17.42 1.17
C ASN A 78 -4.37 -16.21 2.03
N PHE A 79 -5.32 -15.48 2.59
CA PHE A 79 -5.03 -14.49 3.64
C PHE A 79 -4.86 -15.17 5.00
N GLU A 80 -3.92 -14.68 5.80
CA GLU A 80 -3.89 -14.84 7.25
C GLU A 80 -4.98 -13.93 7.85
N VAL A 81 -6.17 -14.49 8.12
CA VAL A 81 -7.32 -13.73 8.62
C VAL A 81 -7.37 -13.73 10.15
N SER A 82 -7.45 -12.54 10.75
CA SER A 82 -7.82 -12.32 12.15
C SER A 82 -9.26 -11.83 12.22
N GLU A 83 -10.19 -12.69 12.62
CA GLU A 83 -11.63 -12.37 12.69
C GLU A 83 -12.10 -12.09 14.12
N HIS A 84 -12.85 -11.01 14.31
CA HIS A 84 -13.32 -10.56 15.62
C HIS A 84 -14.74 -9.97 15.54
N PHE A 85 -15.58 -10.28 16.52
CA PHE A 85 -16.99 -9.88 16.52
C PHE A 85 -17.43 -9.26 17.85
N ASN A 86 -18.20 -8.17 17.79
CA ASN A 86 -18.76 -7.47 18.94
C ASN A 86 -17.72 -7.06 20.00
N ILE A 87 -16.52 -6.69 19.56
CA ILE A 87 -15.40 -6.30 20.41
C ILE A 87 -15.52 -4.86 20.93
N GLY A 88 -15.02 -4.64 22.14
CA GLY A 88 -14.94 -3.31 22.76
C GLY A 88 -13.70 -2.51 22.33
N LEU A 89 -13.65 -1.24 22.71
CA LEU A 89 -12.60 -0.30 22.29
C LEU A 89 -11.19 -0.76 22.67
N ALA A 90 -11.01 -1.29 23.89
CA ALA A 90 -9.69 -1.68 24.38
C ALA A 90 -9.10 -2.84 23.58
N GLU A 91 -9.92 -3.85 23.28
CA GLU A 91 -9.54 -4.99 22.45
C GLU A 91 -9.29 -4.55 21.00
N PHE A 92 -10.15 -3.69 20.44
CA PHE A 92 -9.97 -3.21 19.07
C PHE A 92 -8.63 -2.45 18.89
N ARG A 93 -8.24 -1.63 19.87
CA ARG A 93 -6.91 -0.96 19.84
C ARG A 93 -5.76 -1.95 19.88
N GLU A 94 -5.81 -2.94 20.77
CA GLU A 94 -4.75 -3.96 20.85
C GLU A 94 -4.63 -4.76 19.55
N LEU A 95 -5.76 -5.09 18.91
CA LEU A 95 -5.78 -5.79 17.64
C LEU A 95 -5.18 -4.95 16.51
N LEU A 96 -5.49 -3.65 16.44
CA LEU A 96 -4.90 -2.74 15.45
C LEU A 96 -3.39 -2.59 15.65
N ASP A 97 -2.92 -2.44 16.89
CA ASP A 97 -1.48 -2.34 17.20
C ASP A 97 -0.74 -3.61 16.76
N ARG A 98 -1.31 -4.78 17.05
CA ARG A 98 -0.75 -6.07 16.63
C ARG A 98 -0.74 -6.21 15.11
N PHE A 99 -1.86 -5.90 14.46
CA PHE A 99 -1.99 -5.95 13.01
C PHE A 99 -0.99 -5.02 12.33
N ALA A 100 -0.83 -3.79 12.82
CA ALA A 100 0.11 -2.80 12.31
C ALA A 100 1.57 -3.29 12.35
N PHE A 101 1.96 -3.96 13.44
CA PHE A 101 3.29 -4.54 13.58
C PHE A 101 3.53 -5.70 12.60
N GLU A 102 2.56 -6.59 12.45
CA GLU A 102 2.68 -7.76 11.57
C GLU A 102 2.63 -7.38 10.08
N ALA A 103 1.81 -6.37 9.74
CA ALA A 103 1.64 -5.81 8.40
C ALA A 103 2.95 -5.22 7.83
N GLU A 104 3.93 -4.85 8.65
CA GLU A 104 5.28 -4.43 8.20
C GLU A 104 5.98 -5.44 7.30
N THR A 105 5.56 -6.71 7.34
CA THR A 105 6.08 -7.79 6.48
C THR A 105 5.08 -8.33 5.49
N ALA A 106 3.84 -7.84 5.52
CA ALA A 106 2.81 -8.30 4.60
C ALA A 106 2.99 -7.61 3.25
N ASP A 107 2.80 -8.36 2.17
CA ASP A 107 2.66 -7.82 0.82
C ASP A 107 1.29 -7.16 0.65
N VAL A 108 0.26 -7.78 1.22
CA VAL A 108 -1.10 -7.27 1.24
C VAL A 108 -1.60 -7.16 2.67
N ALA A 109 -2.12 -5.99 3.03
CA ALA A 109 -2.90 -5.79 4.25
C ALA A 109 -4.31 -5.31 3.91
N LEU A 110 -5.30 -5.99 4.47
CA LEU A 110 -6.71 -5.66 4.31
C LEU A 110 -7.37 -5.48 5.68
N VAL A 111 -8.09 -4.39 5.87
CA VAL A 111 -9.01 -4.23 7.01
C VAL A 111 -10.43 -4.18 6.47
N TYR A 112 -11.30 -5.06 6.95
CA TYR A 112 -12.73 -5.01 6.69
C TYR A 112 -13.46 -4.72 8.00
N PHE A 113 -14.29 -3.69 8.00
CA PHE A 113 -15.15 -3.35 9.13
C PHE A 113 -16.60 -3.31 8.70
N ALA A 114 -17.45 -4.04 9.40
CA ALA A 114 -18.91 -3.96 9.30
C ALA A 114 -19.51 -3.53 10.65
N GLY A 115 -20.23 -2.42 10.69
CA GLY A 115 -20.73 -1.85 11.94
C GLY A 115 -21.22 -0.42 11.82
N HIS A 116 -21.47 0.25 12.94
CA HIS A 116 -21.80 1.67 12.96
C HIS A 116 -20.56 2.52 12.69
N GLY A 117 -20.73 3.56 11.89
CA GLY A 117 -19.72 4.58 11.64
C GLY A 117 -20.29 5.98 11.82
N ILE A 118 -19.52 6.89 12.40
CA ILE A 118 -19.90 8.29 12.57
C ILE A 118 -18.86 9.24 11.98
N GLU A 119 -19.31 10.43 11.58
CA GLU A 119 -18.45 11.51 11.11
C GLU A 119 -18.44 12.65 12.15
N VAL A 120 -17.26 13.09 12.59
CA VAL A 120 -17.12 14.23 13.50
C VAL A 120 -15.98 15.12 13.04
N GLY A 121 -16.31 16.34 12.62
CA GLY A 121 -15.32 17.33 12.19
C GLY A 121 -14.57 16.93 10.93
N GLY A 122 -15.23 16.23 10.00
CA GLY A 122 -14.64 15.72 8.76
C GLY A 122 -13.81 14.45 8.94
N ARG A 123 -13.82 13.84 10.13
CA ARG A 123 -13.12 12.58 10.43
C ARG A 123 -14.11 11.44 10.65
N ASN A 124 -13.73 10.26 10.19
CA ASN A 124 -14.54 9.05 10.29
C ASN A 124 -14.13 8.23 11.50
N PHE A 125 -15.12 7.72 12.22
CA PHE A 125 -14.93 6.88 13.39
C PHE A 125 -15.79 5.61 13.28
N LEU A 126 -15.19 4.47 13.61
CA LEU A 126 -15.80 3.16 13.64
C LEU A 126 -16.12 2.80 15.09
N VAL A 127 -17.39 2.47 15.34
CA VAL A 127 -17.95 2.40 16.68
C VAL A 127 -17.78 0.97 17.24
N PRO A 128 -17.08 0.77 18.36
CA PRO A 128 -16.98 -0.53 19.04
C PRO A 128 -18.27 -0.88 19.80
N SER A 129 -18.41 -2.13 20.25
CA SER A 129 -19.64 -2.61 20.91
C SER A 129 -19.94 -1.92 22.25
N ASP A 130 -18.90 -1.51 22.98
CA ASP A 130 -18.95 -0.84 24.28
C ASP A 130 -18.93 0.69 24.18
N ALA A 131 -19.10 1.25 22.97
CA ALA A 131 -19.15 2.69 22.76
C ALA A 131 -20.23 3.32 23.65
N LYS A 132 -19.88 4.44 24.29
CA LYS A 132 -20.78 5.10 25.24
C LYS A 132 -21.85 5.89 24.50
N ALA A 133 -23.10 5.84 24.97
CA ALA A 133 -24.09 6.83 24.56
C ALA A 133 -23.68 8.23 25.05
N GLY A 134 -23.78 9.21 24.19
CA GLY A 134 -23.40 10.58 24.51
C GLY A 134 -23.44 11.49 23.28
N SER A 135 -22.88 12.69 23.42
CA SER A 135 -22.67 13.58 22.26
C SER A 135 -21.80 12.90 21.19
N ARG A 136 -21.93 13.32 19.93
CA ARG A 136 -21.08 12.80 18.83
C ARG A 136 -19.58 12.85 19.14
N GLN A 137 -19.12 13.90 19.82
CA GLN A 137 -17.72 14.01 20.24
C GLN A 137 -17.35 12.93 21.27
N GLN A 138 -18.21 12.66 22.25
CA GLN A 138 -17.96 11.61 23.24
C GLN A 138 -17.93 10.22 22.61
N VAL A 139 -18.82 9.95 21.64
CA VAL A 139 -18.79 8.69 20.88
C VAL A 139 -17.47 8.58 20.10
N ALA A 140 -17.05 9.65 19.42
CA ALA A 140 -15.79 9.68 18.68
C ALA A 140 -14.55 9.45 19.58
N ASP A 141 -14.52 10.05 20.78
CA ASP A 141 -13.45 9.87 21.77
C ASP A 141 -13.33 8.41 22.26
N THR A 142 -14.43 7.65 22.16
CA THR A 142 -14.50 6.21 22.51
C THR A 142 -14.59 5.29 21.30
N SER A 143 -14.17 5.76 20.12
CA SER A 143 -14.18 4.98 18.88
C SER A 143 -12.78 4.86 18.27
N ILE A 144 -12.68 4.07 17.19
CA ILE A 144 -11.47 3.98 16.37
C ILE A 144 -11.60 4.93 15.20
N SER A 145 -10.60 5.78 14.94
CA SER A 145 -10.64 6.65 13.77
C SER A 145 -10.20 5.90 12.51
N LEU A 146 -10.67 6.34 11.34
CA LEU A 146 -10.17 5.81 10.06
C LEU A 146 -8.67 6.05 9.90
N ASP A 147 -8.14 7.14 10.46
CA ASP A 147 -6.71 7.43 10.43
C ASP A 147 -5.91 6.32 11.16
N ASP A 148 -6.40 5.82 12.31
CA ASP A 148 -5.76 4.72 13.05
C ASP A 148 -5.72 3.43 12.21
N ILE A 149 -6.77 3.18 11.42
CA ILE A 149 -6.85 1.99 10.54
C ILE A 149 -5.94 2.15 9.33
N LEU A 150 -5.90 3.35 8.75
CA LEU A 150 -4.98 3.67 7.66
C LEU A 150 -3.53 3.52 8.10
N GLU A 151 -3.19 3.97 9.32
CA GLU A 151 -1.87 3.77 9.92
C GLU A 151 -1.57 2.27 10.13
N ALA A 152 -2.56 1.48 10.53
CA ALA A 152 -2.39 0.04 10.74
C ALA A 152 -2.10 -0.72 9.43
N VAL A 153 -2.73 -0.35 8.32
CA VAL A 153 -2.41 -0.95 7.00
C VAL A 153 -1.18 -0.35 6.35
N ASP A 154 -0.79 0.89 6.71
CA ASP A 154 0.21 1.67 5.97
C ASP A 154 1.50 0.90 5.73
N LYS A 155 1.86 0.04 6.69
CA LYS A 155 3.14 -0.66 6.69
C LYS A 155 3.29 -1.81 5.68
N ALA A 156 2.21 -2.25 5.04
CA ALA A 156 2.26 -3.29 4.01
C ALA A 156 2.99 -2.85 2.74
N ARG A 157 3.59 -3.81 2.03
CA ARG A 157 4.59 -3.55 0.98
C ARG A 157 4.00 -3.23 -0.38
N GLN A 158 2.87 -3.81 -0.74
CA GLN A 158 2.36 -3.76 -2.12
C GLN A 158 0.96 -3.18 -2.21
N LEU A 159 0.01 -3.74 -1.45
CA LEU A 159 -1.39 -3.37 -1.53
C LEU A 159 -2.01 -3.21 -0.14
N ARG A 160 -2.64 -2.04 0.06
CA ARG A 160 -3.33 -1.69 1.29
C ARG A 160 -4.79 -1.43 0.97
N ILE A 161 -5.69 -2.13 1.67
CA ILE A 161 -7.12 -2.02 1.43
C ILE A 161 -7.83 -1.81 2.77
N VAL A 162 -8.66 -0.78 2.85
CA VAL A 162 -9.61 -0.59 3.94
C VAL A 162 -11.01 -0.62 3.35
N ILE A 163 -11.86 -1.50 3.85
CA ILE A 163 -13.23 -1.68 3.39
C ILE A 163 -14.17 -1.39 4.56
N LEU A 164 -15.01 -0.37 4.38
CA LEU A 164 -15.95 0.10 5.38
C LEU A 164 -17.38 -0.23 4.93
N ASP A 165 -17.89 -1.34 5.45
CA ASP A 165 -19.28 -1.77 5.33
C ASP A 165 -20.11 -1.24 6.50
N SER A 166 -20.02 0.08 6.70
CA SER A 166 -20.66 0.76 7.82
C SER A 166 -21.89 1.53 7.38
N CYS A 167 -22.96 1.46 8.19
CA CYS A 167 -24.11 2.35 8.03
C CYS A 167 -23.66 3.80 8.19
N ARG A 168 -24.00 4.64 7.20
CA ARG A 168 -23.66 6.08 7.17
C ARG A 168 -24.64 6.96 7.93
N ASN A 169 -25.65 6.37 8.57
CA ASN A 169 -26.63 7.06 9.42
C ASN A 169 -26.11 7.10 10.86
N ASP A 170 -26.13 8.27 11.49
CA ASP A 170 -25.71 8.43 12.89
C ASP A 170 -26.69 7.70 13.81
N PRO A 171 -26.29 6.58 14.46
CA PRO A 171 -27.18 5.81 15.33
C PRO A 171 -27.52 6.53 16.63
N PHE A 172 -26.83 7.64 16.94
CA PHE A 172 -27.01 8.40 18.17
C PHE A 172 -27.81 9.70 17.97
N ALA A 173 -28.29 9.98 16.75
CA ALA A 173 -29.01 11.22 16.44
C ALA A 173 -30.35 11.38 17.19
N ASP A 174 -31.00 10.28 17.60
CA ASP A 174 -32.32 10.29 18.26
C ASP A 174 -32.29 9.93 19.76
N VAL A 175 -31.13 9.59 20.33
CA VAL A 175 -31.01 9.11 21.72
C VAL A 175 -30.80 10.27 22.69
N GLY A 176 -31.84 11.07 22.89
CA GLY A 176 -31.94 12.03 23.99
C GLY A 176 -32.16 13.47 23.55
N GLY A 177 -33.39 13.95 23.71
CA GLY A 177 -33.86 15.29 23.35
C GLY A 177 -33.20 16.46 24.09
N GLN A 178 -31.89 16.64 23.94
CA GLN A 178 -31.20 17.91 24.14
C GLN A 178 -30.59 18.37 22.82
N GLU A 179 -31.46 18.89 21.95
CA GLU A 179 -31.05 19.92 21.00
C GLU A 179 -30.58 21.14 21.80
N THR A 180 -29.28 21.38 21.82
CA THR A 180 -28.78 22.76 21.85
C THR A 180 -27.58 22.86 20.92
N LEU A 181 -27.88 23.05 19.64
CA LEU A 181 -26.97 23.78 18.75
C LEU A 181 -27.72 25.00 18.24
N THR A 182 -27.46 26.12 18.90
CA THR A 182 -27.72 27.45 18.36
C THR A 182 -27.03 27.58 17.01
N VAL A 183 -27.84 27.60 15.96
CA VAL A 183 -27.67 28.33 14.69
C VAL A 183 -26.24 28.41 14.14
N ASN A 184 -25.91 27.48 13.26
CA ASN A 184 -25.62 27.87 11.87
C ASN A 184 -26.14 26.77 10.94
N GLN A 185 -27.16 27.13 10.16
CA GLN A 185 -27.83 26.26 9.21
C GLN A 185 -26.85 25.76 8.15
N GLY A 186 -26.85 24.44 7.92
CA GLY A 186 -26.34 23.85 6.67
C GLY A 186 -25.46 22.61 6.81
N ALA A 187 -25.89 21.53 7.50
CA ALA A 187 -25.31 20.20 7.30
C ALA A 187 -26.18 19.10 7.97
N TYR A 188 -27.40 18.89 7.47
CA TYR A 188 -28.10 17.63 7.76
C TYR A 188 -27.53 16.54 6.84
N GLY A 189 -27.12 15.40 7.41
CA GLY A 189 -27.12 14.11 6.70
C GLY A 189 -25.92 13.72 5.83
N ARG A 190 -24.68 14.18 6.08
CA ARG A 190 -23.52 13.58 5.41
C ARG A 190 -22.93 12.48 6.30
N GLY A 191 -23.10 11.21 5.91
CA GLY A 191 -22.33 10.12 6.52
C GLY A 191 -20.83 10.26 6.25
N LEU A 192 -20.03 9.24 6.57
CA LEU A 192 -18.55 9.23 6.51
C LEU A 192 -17.90 10.17 5.46
N ALA A 193 -17.00 11.04 5.91
CA ALA A 193 -16.23 11.96 5.08
C ALA A 193 -15.37 11.22 4.03
N ALA A 194 -15.14 11.86 2.88
CA ALA A 194 -14.21 11.35 1.88
C ALA A 194 -12.79 11.31 2.48
N PRO A 195 -12.12 10.14 2.53
CA PRO A 195 -10.75 10.05 3.02
C PRO A 195 -9.78 10.52 1.93
N SER A 196 -8.60 10.93 2.37
CA SER A 196 -7.45 11.19 1.50
C SER A 196 -6.31 10.23 1.86
N PRO A 197 -6.48 8.93 1.59
CA PRO A 197 -5.49 7.92 1.99
C PRO A 197 -4.17 8.15 1.23
N GLU A 198 -3.07 7.69 1.83
CA GLU A 198 -1.77 7.72 1.16
C GLU A 198 -1.79 6.91 -0.15
N ARG A 199 -0.86 7.22 -1.06
CA ARG A 199 -0.73 6.51 -2.32
C ARG A 199 -0.42 5.04 -2.09
N GLY A 200 -1.03 4.17 -2.89
CA GLY A 200 -0.96 2.72 -2.77
C GLY A 200 -1.92 2.15 -1.71
N THR A 201 -2.82 2.98 -1.19
CA THR A 201 -3.91 2.57 -0.30
C THR A 201 -5.26 2.84 -0.98
N LEU A 202 -6.13 1.83 -0.91
CA LEU A 202 -7.50 1.91 -1.38
C LEU A 202 -8.44 1.92 -0.17
N VAL A 203 -9.39 2.86 -0.15
CA VAL A 203 -10.49 2.85 0.82
C VAL A 203 -11.80 2.68 0.08
N ALA A 204 -12.53 1.61 0.38
CA ALA A 204 -13.83 1.31 -0.21
C ALA A 204 -14.95 1.50 0.83
N TYR A 205 -16.02 2.19 0.44
CA TYR A 205 -17.23 2.37 1.24
C TYR A 205 -18.38 1.63 0.59
N ALA A 206 -19.22 0.99 1.40
CA ALA A 206 -20.40 0.29 0.92
C ALA A 206 -21.50 1.20 0.33
N ALA A 207 -21.60 2.48 0.74
CA ALA A 207 -22.66 3.39 0.29
C ALA A 207 -22.30 4.89 0.35
N GLU A 208 -23.01 5.74 -0.40
CA GLU A 208 -23.01 7.20 -0.24
C GLU A 208 -23.77 7.64 1.05
N ALA A 209 -23.61 8.91 1.45
CA ALA A 209 -24.32 9.50 2.57
C ALA A 209 -25.83 9.51 2.26
N GLY A 210 -26.64 8.92 3.15
CA GLY A 210 -28.09 9.08 3.09
C GLY A 210 -28.85 8.02 2.30
N ALA A 211 -28.28 6.84 2.04
CA ALA A 211 -29.05 5.72 1.49
C ALA A 211 -29.14 4.54 2.45
N VAL A 212 -30.38 4.15 2.71
CA VAL A 212 -30.85 3.12 3.63
C VAL A 212 -30.27 1.75 3.25
N ALA A 213 -29.65 1.05 4.21
CA ALA A 213 -29.40 -0.37 4.07
C ALA A 213 -30.75 -1.10 4.10
N LEU A 214 -31.06 -1.82 3.03
CA LEU A 214 -32.19 -2.74 2.99
C LEU A 214 -31.94 -3.81 4.06
N ASP A 215 -32.60 -3.69 5.20
CA ASP A 215 -32.67 -4.72 6.24
C ASP A 215 -33.26 -6.01 5.63
N GLY A 216 -32.37 -6.86 5.15
CA GLY A 216 -32.63 -8.27 4.89
C GLY A 216 -32.54 -9.01 6.21
N ALA A 217 -33.56 -9.80 6.53
CA ALA A 217 -33.63 -10.60 7.74
C ALA A 217 -32.42 -11.55 7.90
N GLY A 218 -31.36 -11.12 8.59
CA GLY A 218 -30.19 -11.95 8.94
C GLY A 218 -29.36 -12.48 7.75
N GLU A 219 -29.63 -12.05 6.52
CA GLU A 219 -28.85 -12.41 5.33
C GLU A 219 -27.68 -11.42 5.12
N ASN A 220 -26.67 -11.83 4.36
CA ASN A 220 -25.52 -10.96 4.06
C ASN A 220 -25.94 -9.72 3.26
N SER A 221 -25.27 -8.59 3.47
CA SER A 221 -25.51 -7.35 2.74
C SER A 221 -25.25 -7.52 1.24
N PRO A 222 -25.95 -6.75 0.38
CA PRO A 222 -25.66 -6.74 -1.06
C PRO A 222 -24.19 -6.39 -1.36
N PHE A 223 -23.59 -5.50 -0.57
CA PHE A 223 -22.19 -5.11 -0.72
C PHE A 223 -21.23 -6.24 -0.35
N ALA A 224 -21.37 -6.85 0.83
CA ALA A 224 -20.54 -7.98 1.25
C ALA A 224 -20.67 -9.16 0.28
N SER A 225 -21.89 -9.43 -0.20
CA SER A 225 -22.16 -10.49 -1.19
C SER A 225 -21.49 -10.21 -2.54
N ALA A 226 -21.60 -8.99 -3.06
CA ALA A 226 -20.94 -8.60 -4.31
C ALA A 226 -19.42 -8.65 -4.17
N LEU A 227 -18.88 -8.12 -3.08
CA LEU A 227 -17.45 -8.15 -2.77
C LEU A 227 -16.94 -9.60 -2.73
N ALA A 228 -17.56 -10.46 -1.93
CA ALA A 228 -17.17 -11.86 -1.79
C ALA A 228 -17.17 -12.63 -3.12
N GLN A 229 -18.16 -12.36 -3.99
CA GLN A 229 -18.24 -12.98 -5.31
C GLN A 229 -17.17 -12.45 -6.26
N THR A 230 -16.98 -11.13 -6.31
CA THR A 230 -16.06 -10.48 -7.25
C THR A 230 -14.60 -10.75 -6.90
N LEU A 231 -14.21 -10.76 -5.62
CA LEU A 231 -12.82 -11.02 -5.21
C LEU A 231 -12.34 -12.43 -5.61
N LYS A 232 -13.26 -13.37 -5.82
CA LYS A 232 -12.97 -14.75 -6.26
C LYS A 232 -12.89 -14.91 -7.77
N ILE A 233 -13.21 -13.87 -8.54
CA ILE A 233 -13.04 -13.91 -9.99
C ILE A 233 -11.55 -14.02 -10.28
N ARG A 234 -11.18 -15.15 -10.87
CA ARG A 234 -9.80 -15.44 -11.21
C ARG A 234 -9.27 -14.40 -12.18
N ASP A 235 -8.03 -13.99 -11.95
CA ASP A 235 -7.24 -13.14 -12.84
C ASP A 235 -7.87 -11.77 -13.11
N LEU A 236 -8.75 -11.30 -12.20
CA LEU A 236 -9.36 -9.97 -12.26
C LEU A 236 -8.47 -8.93 -11.57
N GLU A 237 -8.08 -7.90 -12.33
CA GLU A 237 -7.30 -6.78 -11.80
C GLU A 237 -8.09 -6.02 -10.72
N ILE A 238 -7.44 -5.68 -9.60
CA ILE A 238 -8.12 -5.12 -8.42
C ILE A 238 -8.88 -3.81 -8.68
N GLY A 239 -8.37 -2.93 -9.55
CA GLY A 239 -9.08 -1.72 -9.97
C GLY A 239 -10.36 -2.01 -10.74
N LEU A 240 -10.34 -3.04 -11.61
CA LEU A 240 -11.55 -3.53 -12.27
C LEU A 240 -12.50 -4.23 -11.30
N ALA A 241 -11.97 -4.96 -10.31
CA ALA A 241 -12.77 -5.67 -9.32
C ALA A 241 -13.70 -4.74 -8.54
N PHE A 242 -13.18 -3.64 -7.97
CA PHE A 242 -14.04 -2.71 -7.22
C PHE A 242 -15.07 -1.99 -8.09
N ARG A 243 -14.79 -1.79 -9.38
CA ARG A 243 -15.80 -1.30 -10.33
C ARG A 243 -16.91 -2.31 -10.53
N GLN A 244 -16.57 -3.59 -10.72
CA GLN A 244 -17.55 -4.67 -10.85
C GLN A 244 -18.37 -4.87 -9.56
N VAL A 245 -17.76 -4.68 -8.38
CA VAL A 245 -18.48 -4.65 -7.09
C VAL A 245 -19.53 -3.54 -7.12
N ARG A 246 -19.13 -2.30 -7.45
CA ARG A 246 -20.06 -1.17 -7.55
C ARG A 246 -21.23 -1.48 -8.50
N ASP A 247 -20.94 -1.93 -9.71
CA ASP A 247 -21.95 -2.21 -10.73
C ASP A 247 -22.90 -3.34 -10.29
N SER A 248 -22.39 -4.36 -9.59
CA SER A 248 -23.19 -5.46 -9.03
C SER A 248 -24.11 -4.99 -7.90
N VAL A 249 -23.63 -4.11 -7.01
CA VAL A 249 -24.42 -3.55 -5.91
C VAL A 249 -25.50 -2.61 -6.44
N LEU A 250 -25.17 -1.72 -7.38
CA LEU A 250 -26.16 -0.87 -8.06
C LEU A 250 -27.27 -1.71 -8.68
N LYS A 251 -26.91 -2.80 -9.37
CA LYS A 251 -27.89 -3.72 -9.96
C LYS A 251 -28.74 -4.43 -8.90
N ALA A 252 -28.13 -4.97 -7.85
CA ALA A 252 -28.81 -5.72 -6.80
C ALA A 252 -29.75 -4.85 -5.96
N THR A 253 -29.43 -3.56 -5.83
CA THR A 253 -30.19 -2.60 -5.01
C THR A 253 -31.06 -1.66 -5.83
N ALA A 254 -31.17 -1.87 -7.14
CA ALA A 254 -31.87 -0.97 -8.06
C ALA A 254 -31.42 0.51 -7.94
N ASN A 255 -30.11 0.71 -7.83
CA ASN A 255 -29.41 1.98 -7.60
C ASN A 255 -29.69 2.64 -6.25
N ALA A 256 -30.22 1.91 -5.27
CA ALA A 256 -30.40 2.43 -3.92
C ALA A 256 -29.07 2.50 -3.13
N GLN A 257 -28.07 1.70 -3.49
CA GLN A 257 -26.77 1.69 -2.85
C GLN A 257 -25.67 1.82 -3.92
N GLU A 258 -24.80 2.81 -3.76
CA GLU A 258 -23.62 3.01 -4.61
C GLU A 258 -22.34 2.93 -3.78
N PRO A 259 -21.52 1.88 -3.98
CA PRO A 259 -20.20 1.81 -3.40
C PRO A 259 -19.22 2.82 -4.01
N HIS A 260 -18.33 3.37 -3.19
CA HIS A 260 -17.31 4.32 -3.63
C HIS A 260 -15.92 3.90 -3.20
N THR A 261 -14.92 4.18 -4.04
CA THR A 261 -13.51 3.95 -3.74
C THR A 261 -12.73 5.26 -3.76
N TYR A 262 -11.78 5.36 -2.84
CA TYR A 262 -10.87 6.50 -2.68
C TYR A 262 -9.43 6.00 -2.62
N GLY A 263 -8.51 6.91 -2.95
CA GLY A 263 -7.09 6.63 -3.01
C GLY A 263 -6.59 6.35 -4.42
N SER A 264 -5.28 6.24 -4.55
CA SER A 264 -4.61 5.99 -5.82
C SER A 264 -3.77 4.72 -5.68
N LEU A 265 -4.11 3.70 -6.46
CA LEU A 265 -3.28 2.51 -6.56
C LEU A 265 -2.09 2.79 -7.46
N SER A 266 -0.93 2.22 -7.12
CA SER A 266 0.25 2.29 -7.99
C SER A 266 -0.08 1.74 -9.37
N GLY A 267 0.62 2.19 -10.40
CA GLY A 267 0.45 1.75 -11.77
C GLY A 267 0.80 0.28 -12.01
N LYS A 268 1.18 -0.49 -10.99
CA LYS A 268 1.43 -1.94 -11.07
C LYS A 268 0.10 -2.71 -10.97
N PRO A 269 -0.09 -3.78 -11.77
CA PRO A 269 -1.31 -4.58 -11.70
C PRO A 269 -1.27 -5.45 -10.44
N TYR A 270 -2.45 -5.77 -9.91
CA TYR A 270 -2.57 -6.66 -8.76
C TYR A 270 -3.78 -7.58 -8.87
N PHE A 271 -3.61 -8.84 -8.46
CA PHE A 271 -4.64 -9.87 -8.60
C PHE A 271 -4.86 -10.61 -7.28
N LEU A 272 -6.12 -10.72 -6.84
CA LEU A 272 -6.44 -11.40 -5.59
C LEU A 272 -6.79 -12.89 -5.77
N ALA A 273 -7.08 -13.36 -6.98
CA ALA A 273 -7.41 -14.75 -7.30
C ALA A 273 -6.81 -15.16 -8.67
N GLY A 274 -6.60 -16.46 -8.90
CA GLY A 274 -6.17 -16.99 -10.22
C GLY A 274 -4.66 -17.18 -10.39
N GLY A 275 -4.25 -17.57 -11.60
CA GLY A 275 -2.83 -17.90 -11.89
C GLY A 275 -1.93 -16.67 -11.92
N SER A 276 -2.51 -15.50 -12.21
CA SER A 276 -1.83 -14.21 -12.20
C SER A 276 -1.47 -13.75 -10.78
N GLN A 277 -1.88 -14.44 -9.72
CA GLN A 277 -1.30 -14.23 -8.39
C GLN A 277 0.22 -14.47 -8.39
N GLU A 278 0.72 -15.36 -9.25
CA GLU A 278 2.18 -15.56 -9.44
C GLU A 278 2.87 -14.28 -9.93
N VAL A 279 2.15 -13.35 -10.55
CA VAL A 279 2.69 -12.03 -10.92
C VAL A 279 2.97 -11.19 -9.67
N ASN A 280 2.16 -11.30 -8.61
CA ASN A 280 2.30 -10.46 -7.42
C ASN A 280 3.59 -10.74 -6.64
N VAL A 281 4.18 -11.93 -6.77
CA VAL A 281 5.47 -12.27 -6.18
C VAL A 281 6.67 -11.84 -7.03
N LEU A 282 6.44 -11.42 -8.28
CA LEU A 282 7.53 -10.92 -9.12
C LEU A 282 8.05 -9.58 -8.59
N ALA A 283 9.33 -9.32 -8.86
CA ALA A 283 9.94 -8.03 -8.61
C ALA A 283 9.13 -6.92 -9.29
N ALA A 284 9.09 -5.74 -8.66
CA ALA A 284 8.26 -4.62 -9.09
C ALA A 284 8.50 -4.20 -10.56
N ALA A 285 9.74 -4.29 -11.05
CA ALA A 285 10.11 -3.98 -12.43
C ALA A 285 9.53 -5.01 -13.43
N ASP A 286 9.46 -6.28 -13.04
CA ASP A 286 8.91 -7.35 -13.86
C ASP A 286 7.38 -7.32 -13.89
N ARG A 287 6.74 -6.87 -12.80
CA ARG A 287 5.27 -6.70 -12.75
C ARG A 287 4.73 -5.66 -13.72
N LEU A 288 5.52 -4.64 -14.08
CA LEU A 288 5.10 -3.65 -15.07
C LEU A 288 4.89 -4.29 -16.46
N ASN A 289 5.68 -5.31 -16.80
CA ASN A 289 5.49 -6.09 -18.02
C ASN A 289 4.24 -6.98 -17.96
N ALA A 290 3.74 -7.30 -16.76
CA ALA A 290 2.61 -8.21 -16.58
C ALA A 290 1.26 -7.61 -17.01
N TRP A 291 1.16 -6.29 -17.18
CA TRP A 291 -0.01 -5.68 -17.81
C TRP A 291 -0.27 -6.24 -19.20
N GLY A 292 0.78 -6.58 -19.95
CA GLY A 292 0.67 -7.20 -21.29
C GLY A 292 -0.06 -8.55 -21.29
N ARG A 293 -0.12 -9.22 -20.13
CA ARG A 293 -0.77 -10.51 -19.96
C ARG A 293 -2.26 -10.41 -19.62
N LEU A 294 -2.81 -9.20 -19.50
CA LEU A 294 -4.26 -9.05 -19.29
C LEU A 294 -5.05 -9.51 -20.51
N GLU A 295 -6.13 -10.23 -20.22
CA GLU A 295 -7.12 -10.67 -21.19
C GLU A 295 -7.69 -9.48 -21.98
N VAL A 296 -8.02 -9.73 -23.26
CA VAL A 296 -8.56 -8.69 -24.17
C VAL A 296 -9.81 -8.03 -23.60
N SER A 297 -10.68 -8.82 -22.94
CA SER A 297 -11.91 -8.30 -22.31
C SER A 297 -11.64 -7.34 -21.13
N GLN A 298 -10.56 -7.57 -20.37
CA GLN A 298 -10.15 -6.65 -19.31
C GLN A 298 -9.56 -5.38 -19.89
N GLU A 299 -8.80 -5.48 -20.99
CA GLU A 299 -8.32 -4.30 -21.70
C GLU A 299 -9.48 -3.44 -22.21
N GLU A 300 -10.54 -4.04 -22.78
CA GLU A 300 -11.73 -3.30 -23.21
C GLU A 300 -12.39 -2.54 -22.04
N GLN A 301 -12.47 -3.16 -20.86
CA GLN A 301 -12.97 -2.50 -19.65
C GLN A 301 -12.08 -1.33 -19.22
N LEU A 302 -10.75 -1.49 -19.29
CA LEU A 302 -9.80 -0.40 -19.03
C LEU A 302 -9.95 0.72 -20.06
N GLN A 303 -10.19 0.41 -21.34
CA GLN A 303 -10.43 1.43 -22.37
C GLN A 303 -11.72 2.21 -22.14
N VAL A 304 -12.77 1.59 -21.61
CA VAL A 304 -14.00 2.29 -21.22
C VAL A 304 -13.70 3.22 -20.04
N ALA A 305 -13.09 2.70 -18.98
CA ALA A 305 -12.72 3.47 -17.79
C ALA A 305 -11.78 4.64 -18.11
N ALA A 306 -10.80 4.44 -18.99
CA ALA A 306 -9.88 5.48 -19.42
C ALA A 306 -10.60 6.64 -20.14
N ARG A 307 -11.66 6.36 -20.91
CA ARG A 307 -12.49 7.42 -21.54
C ARG A 307 -13.30 8.21 -20.52
N GLU A 308 -13.57 7.62 -19.36
CA GLU A 308 -14.22 8.27 -18.22
C GLU A 308 -13.22 9.03 -17.33
N GLY A 309 -11.92 9.03 -17.68
CA GLY A 309 -10.86 9.73 -16.95
C GLY A 309 -10.20 8.93 -15.83
N ASP A 310 -10.42 7.61 -15.76
CA ASP A 310 -9.79 6.76 -14.75
C ASP A 310 -8.26 6.69 -14.95
N SER A 311 -7.51 7.31 -14.03
CA SER A 311 -6.05 7.42 -14.15
C SER A 311 -5.34 6.07 -13.98
N ARG A 312 -5.90 5.13 -13.19
CA ARG A 312 -5.37 3.77 -13.08
C ARG A 312 -5.50 3.04 -14.41
N ALA A 313 -6.65 3.15 -15.07
CA ALA A 313 -6.88 2.55 -16.37
C ALA A 313 -5.96 3.14 -17.44
N LEU A 314 -5.77 4.47 -17.45
CA LEU A 314 -4.82 5.14 -18.34
C LEU A 314 -3.39 4.61 -18.13
N LYS A 315 -2.92 4.53 -16.88
CA LYS A 315 -1.59 3.97 -16.56
C LYS A 315 -1.46 2.50 -16.95
N GLY A 316 -2.45 1.67 -16.62
CA GLY A 316 -2.45 0.26 -16.98
C GLY A 316 -2.37 0.06 -18.50
N LEU A 317 -3.15 0.83 -19.26
CA LEU A 317 -3.08 0.84 -20.71
C LEU A 317 -1.71 1.30 -21.20
N ALA A 318 -1.12 2.35 -20.62
CA ALA A 318 0.22 2.82 -20.99
C ALA A 318 1.29 1.74 -20.78
N TYR A 319 1.30 1.08 -19.61
CA TYR A 319 2.28 0.04 -19.32
C TYR A 319 2.18 -1.17 -20.25
N MET A 320 0.96 -1.58 -20.65
CA MET A 320 0.81 -2.61 -21.69
C MET A 320 1.55 -2.26 -22.99
N ARG A 321 1.58 -0.97 -23.34
CA ARG A 321 2.19 -0.46 -24.58
C ARG A 321 3.67 -0.17 -24.44
N LEU A 322 4.20 -0.13 -23.22
CA LEU A 322 5.62 0.05 -22.94
C LEU A 322 6.39 -1.27 -22.83
N ASN A 323 5.71 -2.42 -22.89
CA ASN A 323 6.37 -3.72 -22.87
C ASN A 323 6.85 -4.11 -24.29
N PRO A 324 8.17 -4.06 -24.58
CA PRO A 324 8.70 -4.37 -25.91
C PRO A 324 8.61 -5.84 -26.30
N SER A 325 8.24 -6.72 -25.37
CA SER A 325 8.12 -8.16 -25.59
C SER A 325 6.71 -8.60 -26.02
N GLU A 326 5.76 -7.67 -26.07
CA GLU A 326 4.35 -7.92 -26.42
C GLU A 326 4.03 -7.38 -27.81
N ASP A 327 3.13 -8.05 -28.54
CA ASP A 327 2.67 -7.60 -29.86
C ASP A 327 2.00 -6.21 -29.81
N ARG A 328 1.54 -5.80 -28.62
CA ARG A 328 0.86 -4.52 -28.37
C ARG A 328 1.83 -3.38 -28.05
N TYR A 329 3.14 -3.58 -28.18
CA TYR A 329 4.15 -2.54 -27.96
C TYR A 329 3.91 -1.33 -28.87
N ASP A 330 3.64 -0.18 -28.26
CA ASP A 330 3.35 1.09 -28.94
C ASP A 330 3.70 2.25 -27.99
N PRO A 331 5.00 2.58 -27.87
CA PRO A 331 5.45 3.58 -26.92
C PRO A 331 4.87 4.98 -27.23
N SER A 332 4.52 5.29 -28.48
CA SER A 332 3.84 6.56 -28.82
C SER A 332 2.44 6.61 -28.22
N ARG A 333 1.69 5.52 -28.29
CA ARG A 333 0.36 5.43 -27.65
C ARG A 333 0.45 5.38 -26.13
N ALA A 334 1.50 4.78 -25.57
CA ALA A 334 1.76 4.85 -24.13
C ALA A 334 1.95 6.30 -23.68
N ALA A 335 2.74 7.09 -24.43
CA ALA A 335 2.95 8.51 -24.14
C ALA A 335 1.63 9.27 -24.09
N ALA A 336 0.72 9.03 -25.05
CA ALA A 336 -0.58 9.69 -25.09
C ALA A 336 -1.47 9.37 -23.87
N PHE A 337 -1.46 8.12 -23.40
CA PHE A 337 -2.17 7.75 -22.18
C PHE A 337 -1.55 8.40 -20.93
N LEU A 338 -0.22 8.45 -20.84
CA LEU A 338 0.49 9.09 -19.73
C LEU A 338 0.34 10.60 -19.75
N GLU A 339 0.28 11.24 -20.92
CA GLU A 339 -0.04 12.66 -21.07
C GLU A 339 -1.43 12.96 -20.52
N THR A 340 -2.44 12.18 -20.90
CA THR A 340 -3.81 12.32 -20.38
C THR A 340 -3.85 12.15 -18.86
N ALA A 341 -3.19 11.13 -18.32
CA ALA A 341 -3.14 10.90 -16.87
C ALA A 341 -2.34 11.99 -16.13
N SER A 342 -1.25 12.47 -16.73
CA SER A 342 -0.43 13.58 -16.20
C SER A 342 -1.22 14.90 -16.17
N GLU A 343 -2.05 15.17 -17.18
CA GLU A 343 -2.93 16.35 -17.22
C GLU A 343 -4.05 16.27 -16.18
N ALA A 344 -4.51 15.06 -15.86
CA ALA A 344 -5.42 14.80 -14.74
C ALA A 344 -4.73 14.88 -13.36
N GLY A 345 -3.45 15.25 -13.33
CA GLY A 345 -2.67 15.39 -12.10
C GLY A 345 -2.12 14.09 -11.57
N ASP A 346 -2.08 12.98 -12.34
CA ASP A 346 -1.49 11.73 -11.89
C ASP A 346 0.06 11.84 -11.86
N PRO A 347 0.64 11.80 -10.66
CA PRO A 347 2.06 12.05 -10.44
C PRO A 347 2.97 10.88 -10.85
N GLU A 348 2.48 9.64 -10.85
CA GLU A 348 3.23 8.50 -11.39
C GLU A 348 3.26 8.58 -12.92
N ALA A 349 2.16 9.01 -13.54
CA ALA A 349 2.12 9.27 -14.97
C ALA A 349 3.10 10.38 -15.38
N MET A 350 3.19 11.47 -14.62
CA MET A 350 4.21 12.52 -14.81
C MET A 350 5.63 11.95 -14.80
N PHE A 351 5.93 11.05 -13.84
CA PHE A 351 7.25 10.44 -13.72
C PHE A 351 7.59 9.52 -14.90
N GLU A 352 6.68 8.65 -15.31
CA GLU A 352 6.95 7.77 -16.45
C GLU A 352 7.06 8.55 -17.75
N LEU A 353 6.22 9.57 -17.93
CA LEU A 353 6.32 10.47 -19.08
C LEU A 353 7.66 11.23 -19.08
N ALA A 354 8.17 11.65 -17.91
CA ALA A 354 9.48 12.26 -17.77
C ALA A 354 10.60 11.34 -18.26
N ARG A 355 10.56 10.05 -17.89
CA ARG A 355 11.53 9.03 -18.34
C ARG A 355 11.44 8.79 -19.84
N MET A 356 10.24 8.89 -20.43
CA MET A 356 10.05 8.77 -21.87
C MET A 356 10.68 9.95 -22.62
N TYR A 357 10.47 11.19 -22.15
CA TYR A 357 11.12 12.39 -22.72
C TYR A 357 12.63 12.38 -22.50
N GLU A 358 13.12 11.91 -21.35
CA GLU A 358 14.56 11.77 -21.09
C GLU A 358 15.23 10.84 -22.13
N ARG A 359 14.54 9.75 -22.50
CA ARG A 359 15.10 8.68 -23.34
C ARG A 359 14.69 8.76 -24.81
N GLY A 360 13.73 9.61 -25.17
CA GLY A 360 13.13 9.66 -26.51
C GLY A 360 12.34 8.40 -26.87
N ILE A 361 11.67 7.77 -25.91
CA ILE A 361 10.88 6.55 -26.13
C ILE A 361 9.44 6.96 -26.44
N GLY A 362 8.96 6.73 -27.66
CA GLY A 362 7.58 7.07 -28.07
C GLY A 362 7.32 8.57 -28.28
N VAL A 363 8.23 9.43 -27.84
CA VAL A 363 8.25 10.90 -27.98
C VAL A 363 9.63 11.36 -28.44
N GLU A 364 9.73 12.57 -28.99
CA GLU A 364 11.03 13.20 -29.24
C GLU A 364 11.75 13.46 -27.91
N GLN A 365 13.06 13.21 -27.87
CA GLN A 365 13.85 13.41 -26.66
C GLN A 365 13.85 14.89 -26.27
N ASP A 366 13.44 15.19 -25.04
CA ASP A 366 13.39 16.54 -24.49
C ASP A 366 13.77 16.52 -23.01
N VAL A 367 15.04 16.87 -22.73
CA VAL A 367 15.59 16.86 -21.38
C VAL A 367 15.03 17.96 -20.47
N GLU A 368 14.58 19.08 -21.06
CA GLU A 368 14.01 20.19 -20.29
C GLU A 368 12.59 19.82 -19.84
N LYS A 369 11.78 19.28 -20.76
CA LYS A 369 10.45 18.77 -20.44
C LYS A 369 10.49 17.59 -19.48
N ALA A 370 11.45 16.67 -19.65
CA ALA A 370 11.68 15.58 -18.70
C ALA A 370 11.94 16.13 -17.29
N LEU A 371 12.81 17.14 -17.16
CA LEU A 371 13.12 17.73 -15.87
C LEU A 371 11.92 18.44 -15.23
N GLU A 372 11.12 19.15 -16.03
CA GLU A 372 9.89 19.79 -15.56
C GLU A 372 8.92 18.75 -14.98
N LEU A 373 8.70 17.64 -15.69
CA LEU A 373 7.82 16.56 -15.26
C LEU A 373 8.35 15.83 -14.02
N PHE A 374 9.66 15.57 -13.93
CA PHE A 374 10.27 15.02 -12.70
C PHE A 374 10.02 15.92 -11.49
N ARG A 375 10.17 17.23 -11.64
CA ARG A 375 9.91 18.20 -10.56
C ARG A 375 8.45 18.20 -10.15
N LYS A 376 7.52 18.29 -11.10
CA LYS A 376 6.07 18.25 -10.82
C LYS A 376 5.68 16.97 -10.08
N SER A 377 6.14 15.82 -10.55
CA SER A 377 5.90 14.53 -9.89
C SER A 377 6.42 14.49 -8.45
N ALA A 378 7.62 15.03 -8.22
CA ALA A 378 8.23 15.11 -6.88
C ALA A 378 7.54 16.12 -5.95
N ASP A 379 7.02 17.21 -6.50
CA ASP A 379 6.24 18.23 -5.78
C ASP A 379 4.88 17.67 -5.35
N GLU A 380 4.23 16.88 -6.19
CA GLU A 380 3.03 16.09 -5.87
C GLU A 380 3.31 14.92 -4.90
N GLY A 381 4.58 14.71 -4.52
CA GLY A 381 4.96 13.75 -3.50
C GLY A 381 5.17 12.33 -4.02
N PHE A 382 5.53 12.13 -5.29
CA PHE A 382 5.87 10.78 -5.76
C PHE A 382 7.27 10.38 -5.32
N ALA A 383 7.36 9.36 -4.47
CA ALA A 383 8.62 8.97 -3.84
C ALA A 383 9.73 8.61 -4.85
N ASP A 384 9.41 7.90 -5.94
CA ASP A 384 10.38 7.54 -6.99
C ASP A 384 10.94 8.80 -7.67
N ALA A 385 10.07 9.78 -7.99
CA ALA A 385 10.50 11.05 -8.57
C ALA A 385 11.34 11.88 -7.61
N ILE A 386 10.99 11.91 -6.31
CA ILE A 386 11.77 12.61 -5.28
C ILE A 386 13.16 12.00 -5.17
N ASN A 387 13.25 10.67 -5.12
CA ASN A 387 14.50 9.94 -5.05
C ASN A 387 15.37 10.20 -6.29
N ASP A 388 14.80 10.07 -7.49
CA ASP A 388 15.53 10.30 -8.76
C ASP A 388 16.00 11.75 -8.91
N LEU A 389 15.17 12.72 -8.50
CA LEU A 389 15.58 14.12 -8.45
C LEU A 389 16.73 14.33 -7.45
N GLY A 390 16.71 13.63 -6.31
CA GLY A 390 17.83 13.59 -5.37
C GLY A 390 19.12 13.10 -6.02
N PHE A 391 19.05 12.03 -6.82
CA PHE A 391 20.19 11.53 -7.61
C PHE A 391 20.67 12.56 -8.64
N LEU A 392 19.77 13.22 -9.37
CA LEU A 392 20.11 14.26 -10.35
C LEU A 392 20.87 15.41 -9.69
N TYR A 393 20.42 15.90 -8.53
CA TYR A 393 21.16 16.92 -7.77
C TYR A 393 22.49 16.38 -7.20
N TYR A 394 22.55 15.12 -6.78
CA TYR A 394 23.78 14.56 -6.20
C TYR A 394 24.92 14.44 -7.22
N GLN A 395 24.58 13.97 -8.43
CA GLN A 395 25.56 13.70 -9.50
C GLN A 395 25.76 14.92 -10.42
N GLY A 396 24.74 15.77 -10.56
CA GLY A 396 24.59 16.65 -11.71
C GLY A 396 24.11 15.84 -12.93
N GLY A 397 23.04 16.29 -13.57
CA GLY A 397 22.40 15.55 -14.66
C GLY A 397 21.15 16.25 -15.18
N LEU A 398 20.75 15.95 -16.42
CA LEU A 398 19.54 16.51 -17.04
C LEU A 398 19.50 18.06 -17.01
N GLY A 399 20.65 18.72 -17.17
CA GLY A 399 20.77 20.19 -17.09
C GLY A 399 20.84 20.76 -15.67
N ILE A 400 20.75 19.94 -14.61
CA ILE A 400 20.94 20.35 -13.22
C ILE A 400 22.42 20.34 -12.84
N ALA A 401 22.86 21.43 -12.21
CA ALA A 401 24.15 21.51 -11.54
C ALA A 401 24.14 20.73 -10.21
N ARG A 402 25.26 20.08 -9.89
CA ARG A 402 25.40 19.29 -8.67
C ARG A 402 25.17 20.13 -7.40
N ASP A 403 24.21 19.71 -6.57
CA ASP A 403 23.87 20.26 -5.25
C ASP A 403 23.66 19.13 -4.23
N PRO A 404 24.71 18.75 -3.47
CA PRO A 404 24.61 17.68 -2.48
C PRO A 404 23.67 18.00 -1.30
N LYS A 405 23.49 19.28 -0.95
CA LYS A 405 22.59 19.65 0.15
C LYS A 405 21.15 19.40 -0.26
N LYS A 406 20.78 19.83 -1.47
CA LYS A 406 19.44 19.56 -2.00
C LYS A 406 19.19 18.06 -2.20
N ALA A 407 20.20 17.31 -2.63
CA ALA A 407 20.10 15.86 -2.74
C ALA A 407 19.81 15.18 -1.39
N ILE A 408 20.52 15.56 -0.31
CA ILE A 408 20.30 15.01 1.03
C ILE A 408 18.87 15.28 1.52
N GLU A 409 18.34 16.50 1.29
CA GLU A 409 16.95 16.86 1.62
C GLU A 409 15.95 15.96 0.89
N LEU A 410 16.13 15.75 -0.42
CA LEU A 410 15.26 14.91 -1.24
C LEU A 410 15.34 13.43 -0.84
N PHE A 411 16.53 12.90 -0.57
CA PHE A 411 16.68 11.52 -0.07
C PHE A 411 15.99 11.34 1.29
N GLY A 412 16.07 12.33 2.19
CA GLY A 412 15.32 12.32 3.45
C GLY A 412 13.81 12.29 3.21
N LYS A 413 13.29 13.17 2.33
CA LYS A 413 11.87 13.20 1.99
C LYS A 413 11.36 11.87 1.40
N ALA A 414 12.11 11.27 0.48
CA ALA A 414 11.74 9.96 -0.09
C ALA A 414 11.86 8.82 0.95
N ALA A 415 12.86 8.89 1.84
CA ALA A 415 13.02 7.93 2.93
C ALA A 415 11.87 8.01 3.94
N ASP A 416 11.38 9.21 4.26
CA ASP A 416 10.23 9.42 5.13
C ASP A 416 8.93 8.91 4.49
N GLN A 417 8.84 8.93 3.15
CA GLN A 417 7.79 8.27 2.36
C GLN A 417 8.03 6.77 2.13
N ARG A 418 8.99 6.18 2.84
CA ARG A 418 9.26 4.74 2.82
C ARG A 418 9.71 4.16 1.49
N HIS A 419 10.33 4.96 0.64
CA HIS A 419 11.05 4.46 -0.52
C HIS A 419 12.27 3.63 -0.05
N PRO A 420 12.34 2.31 -0.34
CA PRO A 420 13.34 1.42 0.25
C PRO A 420 14.80 1.84 0.01
N GLU A 421 15.11 2.19 -1.23
CA GLU A 421 16.43 2.63 -1.66
C GLU A 421 16.79 3.98 -1.01
N ALA A 422 15.84 4.92 -0.93
CA ALA A 422 16.06 6.20 -0.29
C ALA A 422 16.31 6.03 1.21
N MET A 423 15.57 5.15 1.91
CA MET A 423 15.81 4.83 3.33
C MET A 423 17.23 4.30 3.55
N PHE A 424 17.67 3.36 2.72
CA PHE A 424 19.02 2.79 2.81
C PHE A 424 20.11 3.83 2.52
N ASN A 425 19.93 4.64 1.48
CA ASN A 425 20.87 5.69 1.11
C ASN A 425 20.92 6.80 2.17
N TYR A 426 19.78 7.20 2.71
CA TYR A 426 19.69 8.22 3.75
C TYR A 426 20.32 7.72 5.06
N ALA A 427 20.13 6.44 5.41
CA ALA A 427 20.83 5.83 6.54
C ALA A 427 22.36 5.86 6.35
N ALA A 428 22.87 5.62 5.15
CA ALA A 428 24.29 5.72 4.85
C ALA A 428 24.81 7.16 4.97
N LEU A 429 24.03 8.16 4.56
CA LEU A 429 24.36 9.57 4.72
C LEU A 429 24.39 10.00 6.20
N ILE A 430 23.44 9.53 7.01
CA ILE A 430 23.45 9.72 8.46
C ILE A 430 24.69 9.05 9.08
N ASP A 431 24.96 7.78 8.72
CA ASP A 431 26.13 7.05 9.22
C ASP A 431 27.44 7.77 8.87
N ASP A 432 27.55 8.35 7.68
CA ASP A 432 28.70 9.13 7.25
C ASP A 432 28.84 10.46 8.01
N GLY A 433 27.77 10.94 8.65
CA GLY A 433 27.74 12.17 9.44
C GLY A 433 27.57 13.43 8.61
N VAL A 434 26.96 13.32 7.42
CA VAL A 434 26.68 14.46 6.53
C VAL A 434 25.26 15.02 6.68
N VAL A 435 24.44 14.39 7.50
CA VAL A 435 23.09 14.84 7.85
C VAL A 435 23.12 15.46 9.23
N ASP A 436 22.89 16.78 9.30
CA ASP A 436 22.97 17.54 10.55
C ASP A 436 21.89 17.07 11.55
N GLY A 437 22.30 16.86 12.81
CA GLY A 437 21.40 16.52 13.92
C GLY A 437 20.88 15.08 13.94
N LYS A 438 21.42 14.19 13.11
CA LYS A 438 21.08 12.76 13.07
C LYS A 438 22.20 11.90 13.62
N GLU A 439 21.82 10.86 14.35
CA GLU A 439 22.73 9.98 15.10
C GLU A 439 22.69 8.53 14.58
N PRO A 440 23.61 7.64 15.03
CA PRO A 440 23.60 6.23 14.61
C PRO A 440 22.28 5.48 14.84
N ASP A 441 21.50 5.87 15.87
CA ASP A 441 20.19 5.30 16.14
C ASP A 441 19.15 5.71 15.08
N ASP A 442 19.25 6.92 14.51
CA ASP A 442 18.43 7.35 13.37
C ASP A 442 18.78 6.55 12.11
N ALA A 443 20.08 6.40 11.79
CA ALA A 443 20.51 5.59 10.66
C ALA A 443 19.99 4.15 10.77
N ALA A 444 20.10 3.55 11.96
CA ALA A 444 19.61 2.21 12.22
C ALA A 444 18.08 2.09 12.07
N GLU A 445 17.31 3.16 12.30
CA GLU A 445 15.86 3.16 12.13
C GLU A 445 15.49 3.07 10.66
N TYR A 446 16.14 3.88 9.82
CA TYR A 446 15.95 3.80 8.37
C TYR A 446 16.42 2.45 7.81
N LEU A 447 17.52 1.87 8.31
CA LEU A 447 17.94 0.51 7.90
C LEU A 447 16.95 -0.56 8.31
N TYR A 448 16.40 -0.48 9.53
CA TYR A 448 15.35 -1.40 9.97
C TYR A 448 14.13 -1.30 9.07
N ARG A 449 13.65 -0.09 8.75
CA ARG A 449 12.49 0.11 7.88
C ARG A 449 12.74 -0.34 6.44
N ALA A 450 13.93 -0.06 5.89
CA ALA A 450 14.35 -0.52 4.57
C ALA A 450 14.42 -2.05 4.49
N LEU A 451 14.78 -2.71 5.59
CA LEU A 451 14.74 -4.17 5.68
C LEU A 451 13.30 -4.70 5.75
N ARG A 452 12.44 -4.05 6.54
CA ARG A 452 11.02 -4.42 6.65
C ARG A 452 10.25 -4.24 5.35
N SER A 453 10.64 -3.29 4.50
CA SER A 453 10.00 -3.08 3.20
C SER A 453 10.13 -4.25 2.22
N GLY A 454 10.90 -5.30 2.56
CA GLY A 454 11.06 -6.48 1.70
C GLY A 454 11.98 -6.23 0.51
N ASN A 455 12.89 -5.25 0.60
CA ASN A 455 13.86 -5.01 -0.46
C ASN A 455 15.04 -6.01 -0.32
N GLU A 456 15.13 -6.96 -1.25
CA GLU A 456 16.15 -8.02 -1.23
C GLU A 456 17.58 -7.46 -1.28
N GLU A 457 17.80 -6.38 -2.04
CA GLU A 457 19.11 -5.75 -2.14
C GLU A 457 19.53 -5.18 -0.78
N VAL A 458 18.61 -4.58 -0.02
CA VAL A 458 18.88 -4.11 1.35
C VAL A 458 19.29 -5.28 2.26
N LEU A 459 18.56 -6.41 2.20
CA LEU A 459 18.92 -7.60 2.96
C LEU A 459 20.30 -8.13 2.55
N SER A 460 20.58 -8.26 1.24
CA SER A 460 21.87 -8.72 0.74
C SER A 460 23.00 -7.80 1.19
N GLN A 461 22.87 -6.48 1.05
CA GLN A 461 23.90 -5.52 1.45
C GLN A 461 24.17 -5.55 2.96
N LEU A 462 23.13 -5.61 3.80
CA LEU A 462 23.29 -5.74 5.25
C LEU A 462 23.91 -7.09 5.64
N SER A 463 23.67 -8.15 4.85
CA SER A 463 24.17 -9.49 5.12
C SER A 463 25.62 -9.67 4.69
N GLU A 464 25.95 -9.27 3.47
CA GLU A 464 27.23 -9.51 2.80
C GLU A 464 28.26 -8.40 3.07
N ASN A 465 27.80 -7.14 3.15
CA ASN A 465 28.66 -5.97 3.27
C ASN A 465 28.44 -5.14 4.55
N PRO A 466 28.17 -5.71 5.74
CA PRO A 466 27.75 -4.94 6.93
C PRO A 466 28.75 -3.86 7.37
N LYS A 467 30.05 -4.04 7.07
CA LYS A 467 31.11 -3.07 7.40
C LYS A 467 31.09 -1.79 6.57
N MET A 468 30.16 -1.68 5.61
CA MET A 468 29.86 -0.41 4.98
C MET A 468 29.38 0.63 6.02
N PHE A 469 28.63 0.18 7.04
CA PHE A 469 28.18 0.99 8.16
C PHE A 469 29.16 0.95 9.34
N LYS A 470 29.32 2.08 10.03
CA LYS A 470 30.15 2.18 11.24
C LYS A 470 29.64 1.23 12.33
N ALA A 471 30.55 0.83 13.22
CA ALA A 471 30.23 -0.12 14.29
C ALA A 471 29.14 0.40 15.25
N THR A 472 29.03 1.72 15.42
CA THR A 472 27.97 2.39 16.20
C THR A 472 26.59 2.16 15.60
N THR A 473 26.44 2.34 14.29
CA THR A 473 25.17 2.13 13.57
C THR A 473 24.80 0.65 13.53
N ARG A 474 25.77 -0.24 13.33
CA ARG A 474 25.54 -1.69 13.42
C ARG A 474 25.04 -2.15 14.79
N ARG A 475 25.62 -1.63 15.88
CA ARG A 475 25.11 -1.90 17.25
C ARG A 475 23.69 -1.39 17.43
N SER A 476 23.42 -0.21 16.90
CA SER A 476 22.09 0.40 16.96
C SER A 476 21.05 -0.43 16.21
N LEU A 477 21.40 -1.00 15.06
CA LEU A 477 20.54 -1.93 14.33
C LEU A 477 20.33 -3.25 15.09
N GLN A 478 21.37 -3.84 15.69
CA GLN A 478 21.20 -5.02 16.57
C GLN A 478 20.26 -4.75 17.74
N ARG A 479 20.33 -3.56 18.34
CA ARG A 479 19.41 -3.14 19.41
C ARG A 479 17.97 -3.11 18.91
N LYS A 480 17.73 -2.49 17.75
CA LYS A 480 16.39 -2.43 17.14
C LYS A 480 15.82 -3.82 16.84
N LEU A 481 16.64 -4.72 16.30
CA LEU A 481 16.25 -6.11 16.09
C LEU A 481 15.92 -6.82 17.43
N SER A 482 16.64 -6.49 18.50
CA SER A 482 16.42 -7.08 19.82
C SER A 482 15.15 -6.59 20.50
N GLU A 483 14.89 -5.28 20.46
CA GLU A 483 13.66 -4.65 20.97
C GLU A 483 12.39 -5.26 20.35
N ARG A 484 12.50 -5.76 19.11
CA ARG A 484 11.39 -6.35 18.34
C ARG A 484 11.43 -7.87 18.33
N SER A 485 12.22 -8.47 19.22
CA SER A 485 12.35 -9.93 19.40
C SER A 485 12.87 -10.71 18.17
N PHE A 486 13.48 -10.04 17.20
CA PHE A 486 14.15 -10.69 16.06
C PHE A 486 15.56 -11.19 16.40
N TYR A 487 16.19 -10.64 17.44
CA TYR A 487 17.58 -10.92 17.80
C TYR A 487 17.81 -11.01 19.31
N THR A 488 18.49 -12.07 19.75
CA THR A 488 18.80 -12.33 21.18
C THR A 488 20.30 -12.39 21.47
N GLY A 489 21.15 -12.07 20.47
CA GLY A 489 22.60 -12.10 20.62
C GLY A 489 23.19 -10.81 21.22
N THR A 490 24.52 -10.75 21.26
CA THR A 490 25.27 -9.61 21.81
C THR A 490 25.24 -8.38 20.91
N ILE A 491 24.97 -7.20 21.49
CA ILE A 491 25.01 -5.91 20.79
C ILE A 491 26.45 -5.40 20.72
N ASP A 492 27.26 -5.99 19.84
CA ASP A 492 28.70 -5.71 19.67
C ASP A 492 29.06 -5.05 18.32
N GLY A 493 28.08 -4.98 17.42
CA GLY A 493 28.19 -4.50 16.06
C GLY A 493 28.69 -5.57 15.09
N GLN A 494 29.00 -6.78 15.52
CA GLN A 494 29.45 -7.89 14.68
C GLN A 494 28.25 -8.62 14.07
N PHE A 495 28.16 -8.60 12.74
CA PHE A 495 27.04 -9.22 12.02
C PHE A 495 27.36 -10.69 11.72
N GLY A 496 27.50 -11.48 12.79
CA GLY A 496 27.69 -12.93 12.72
C GLY A 496 26.38 -13.69 12.46
N PRO A 497 26.40 -15.03 12.46
CA PRO A 497 25.26 -15.87 12.07
C PRO A 497 23.95 -15.57 12.83
N GLN A 498 24.01 -15.19 14.10
CA GLN A 498 22.80 -14.79 14.86
C GLN A 498 22.19 -13.49 14.35
N THR A 499 23.02 -12.48 14.03
CA THR A 499 22.53 -11.21 13.49
C THR A 499 21.96 -11.43 12.09
N GLN A 500 22.59 -12.28 11.27
CA GLN A 500 22.08 -12.67 9.95
C GLN A 500 20.70 -13.31 10.03
N ARG A 501 20.49 -14.23 10.99
CA ARG A 501 19.16 -14.78 11.28
C ARG A 501 18.17 -13.70 11.72
N GLY A 502 18.59 -12.77 12.58
CA GLY A 502 17.74 -11.65 12.99
C GLY A 502 17.35 -10.72 11.84
N LEU A 503 18.27 -10.45 10.91
CA LEU A 503 17.99 -9.68 9.69
C LEU A 503 16.97 -10.40 8.80
N ARG A 504 17.12 -11.72 8.61
CA ARG A 504 16.16 -12.53 7.83
C ARG A 504 14.78 -12.58 8.47
N LYS A 505 14.70 -12.72 9.81
CA LYS A 505 13.43 -12.67 10.55
C LYS A 505 12.78 -11.30 10.44
N ALA A 506 13.55 -10.22 10.59
CA ALA A 506 13.06 -8.88 10.39
C ALA A 506 12.62 -8.65 8.93
N TYR A 507 13.29 -9.24 7.94
CA TYR A 507 12.80 -9.22 6.56
C TYR A 507 11.49 -10.00 6.38
N GLY A 508 11.14 -10.93 7.27
CA GLY A 508 9.94 -11.76 7.18
C GLY A 508 10.18 -13.15 6.58
N LEU A 509 11.43 -13.59 6.42
CA LEU A 509 11.73 -14.97 6.02
C LEU A 509 11.57 -15.90 7.23
N SER A 510 10.78 -16.95 7.09
CA SER A 510 10.76 -18.07 8.04
C SER A 510 12.05 -18.90 7.91
N GLU A 511 12.48 -19.53 9.02
CA GLU A 511 13.68 -20.38 9.08
C GLU A 511 13.44 -21.81 8.57
#